data_AF-A0A6I9MC44-F1
#
_entry.id   AF-A0A6I9MC44-F1
#
_cell.length_a   1.000
_cell.length_b   1.000
_cell.length_c   1.000
_cell.angle_alpha   90.00
_cell.angle_beta   90.00
_cell.angle_gamma   90.00
#
_symmetry.space_group_name_H-M   'P 1'
#
loop_
_entity.id
_entity.type
_entity.pdbx_description
1 polymer ?
#
loop_
_entity_poly.entity_id
_entity_poly.type
_entity_poly.pdbx_seq_one_letter_code
_entity_poly.pdbx_strand_id
1 'polypeptide(L)'
;MSIESLNDDGDNYYSSVLEELELEGQDFKADSWSMAVESSYLQTHRKNIIKRQDVIYELIQTELHHMRTLHIMERVFRQGMLDELQMDLCTVHAMFPCLDQLIRIHSHFLAQLLLRHNCSLQPGSYRNYTIHQLGDILLEQFSGQCADDMRKTYAEFCSRHMKAAKLYKELLARDKKFQCFIR
;
A
#
# COMPACT_ATOMS: atom_id res chain seq x y z
N MET A 1 -2.56 13.02 -44.64
CA MET A 1 -1.87 13.40 -43.40
C MET A 1 -2.95 13.81 -42.40
N SER A 2 -3.10 13.05 -41.33
CA SER A 2 -3.52 13.53 -40.01
C SER A 2 -3.31 12.36 -39.05
N ILE A 3 -2.18 12.44 -38.37
CA ILE A 3 -1.84 11.62 -37.22
C ILE A 3 -2.80 12.01 -36.10
N GLU A 4 -3.74 11.13 -35.77
CA GLU A 4 -4.45 11.20 -34.49
C GLU A 4 -3.44 10.91 -33.39
N SER A 5 -2.93 11.97 -32.77
CA SER A 5 -2.22 11.91 -31.50
C SER A 5 -3.24 12.22 -30.41
N LEU A 6 -3.76 11.17 -29.77
CA LEU A 6 -4.59 11.26 -28.58
C LEU A 6 -4.10 10.17 -27.64
N ASN A 7 -3.77 10.58 -26.40
CA ASN A 7 -3.40 9.80 -25.21
C ASN A 7 -1.91 9.78 -24.81
N ASP A 8 -1.25 10.95 -24.74
CA ASP A 8 0.04 11.10 -24.02
C ASP A 8 -0.16 11.61 -22.58
N ASP A 9 -1.17 12.45 -22.34
CA ASP A 9 -1.37 13.11 -21.03
C ASP A 9 -1.84 12.16 -19.91
N GLY A 10 -2.67 11.15 -20.23
CA GLY A 10 -3.16 10.17 -19.24
C GLY A 10 -2.07 9.20 -18.79
N ASP A 11 -1.20 8.77 -19.71
CA ASP A 11 -0.10 7.84 -19.44
C ASP A 11 0.97 8.50 -18.55
N ASN A 12 1.25 9.78 -18.79
CA ASN A 12 2.16 10.58 -17.98
C ASN A 12 1.62 10.82 -16.54
N TYR A 13 0.30 11.00 -16.38
CA TYR A 13 -0.33 11.14 -15.06
C TYR A 13 -0.19 9.86 -14.23
N TYR A 14 -0.56 8.70 -14.77
CA TYR A 14 -0.44 7.43 -14.03
C TYR A 14 1.00 7.06 -13.73
N SER A 15 1.94 7.35 -14.65
CA SER A 15 3.37 7.21 -14.40
C SER A 15 3.81 8.07 -13.21
N SER A 16 3.39 9.34 -13.15
CA SER A 16 3.74 10.23 -12.04
C SER A 16 3.17 9.78 -10.68
N VAL A 17 1.94 9.24 -10.68
CA VAL A 17 1.31 8.68 -9.47
C VAL A 17 2.03 7.42 -9.01
N LEU A 18 2.46 6.57 -9.93
CA LEU A 18 3.22 5.37 -9.60
C LEU A 18 4.61 5.72 -9.05
N GLU A 19 5.27 6.74 -9.61
CA GLU A 19 6.54 7.25 -9.09
C GLU A 19 6.38 7.83 -7.68
N GLU A 20 5.34 8.62 -7.42
CA GLU A 20 5.04 9.16 -6.07
C GLU A 20 4.89 8.04 -5.03
N LEU A 21 4.16 6.98 -5.38
CA LEU A 21 3.96 5.82 -4.51
C LEU A 21 5.25 5.01 -4.29
N GLU A 22 6.23 5.09 -5.21
CA GLU A 22 7.54 4.47 -5.04
C GLU A 22 8.48 5.28 -4.14
N LEU A 23 8.25 6.59 -4.01
CA LEU A 23 9.03 7.44 -3.10
C LEU A 23 8.76 7.11 -1.62
N GLU A 24 7.53 6.73 -1.27
CA GLU A 24 7.13 6.42 0.12
C GLU A 24 7.87 5.21 0.73
N GLY A 25 8.50 4.36 -0.11
CA GLY A 25 9.22 3.15 0.31
C GLY A 25 10.74 3.20 0.16
N GLN A 26 11.36 4.37 -0.08
CA GLN A 26 12.79 4.44 -0.40
C GLN A 26 13.71 3.83 0.67
N ASP A 27 13.38 4.02 1.95
CA ASP A 27 14.18 3.49 3.07
C ASP A 27 14.05 1.96 3.23
N PHE A 28 13.08 1.35 2.53
CA PHE A 28 12.70 -0.05 2.67
C PHE A 28 12.92 -0.88 1.38
N LYS A 29 13.89 -0.49 0.54
CA LYS A 29 14.21 -1.16 -0.73
C LYS A 29 15.10 -2.41 -0.63
N ALA A 30 15.73 -2.66 0.51
CA ALA A 30 16.59 -3.83 0.67
C ALA A 30 15.75 -5.09 0.94
N ASP A 31 16.29 -6.28 0.69
CA ASP A 31 15.56 -7.54 0.93
C ASP A 31 15.38 -7.84 2.43
N SER A 32 16.23 -7.29 3.29
CA SER A 32 16.18 -7.50 4.74
C SER A 32 16.80 -6.34 5.51
N TRP A 33 16.52 -6.26 6.82
CA TRP A 33 17.16 -5.30 7.70
C TRP A 33 18.68 -5.48 7.71
N SER A 34 19.14 -6.73 7.75
CA SER A 34 20.55 -7.09 7.71
C SER A 34 21.27 -6.65 6.43
N MET A 35 20.54 -6.44 5.33
CA MET A 35 21.07 -5.83 4.09
C MET A 35 20.90 -4.31 4.03
N ALA A 36 19.98 -3.74 4.82
CA ALA A 36 19.71 -2.32 4.85
C ALA A 36 20.75 -1.53 5.69
N VAL A 37 21.21 -2.12 6.80
CA VAL A 37 22.19 -1.51 7.73
C VAL A 37 23.63 -1.77 7.31
N GLU A 38 24.57 -1.01 7.90
CA GLU A 38 26.00 -1.19 7.64
C GLU A 38 26.54 -2.51 8.22
N SER A 39 27.46 -3.14 7.50
CA SER A 39 28.08 -4.42 7.92
C SER A 39 28.79 -4.34 9.27
N SER A 40 29.47 -3.22 9.56
CA SER A 40 30.11 -2.96 10.85
C SER A 40 29.10 -2.91 11.99
N TYR A 41 27.94 -2.29 11.77
CA TYR A 41 26.83 -2.23 12.72
C TYR A 41 26.14 -3.59 12.88
N LEU A 42 25.94 -4.33 11.79
CA LEU A 42 25.36 -5.68 11.83
C LEU A 42 26.18 -6.62 12.73
N GLN A 43 27.51 -6.56 12.62
CA GLN A 43 28.43 -7.42 13.39
C GLN A 43 28.38 -7.18 14.90
N THR A 44 27.88 -6.04 15.38
CA THR A 44 27.71 -5.78 16.82
C THR A 44 26.48 -6.47 17.40
N HIS A 45 25.61 -7.04 16.57
CA HIS A 45 24.34 -7.62 17.00
C HIS A 45 24.39 -9.15 17.10
N ARG A 46 23.67 -9.69 18.10
CA ARG A 46 23.48 -11.14 18.25
C ARG A 46 22.49 -11.66 17.21
N LYS A 47 22.64 -12.93 16.80
CA LYS A 47 21.78 -13.58 15.79
C LYS A 47 20.27 -13.46 16.06
N ASN A 48 19.85 -13.52 17.33
CA ASN A 48 18.44 -13.38 17.70
C ASN A 48 17.91 -11.96 17.50
N ILE A 49 18.75 -10.94 17.66
CA ILE A 49 18.38 -9.55 17.38
C ILE A 49 18.27 -9.32 15.88
N ILE A 50 19.25 -9.79 15.11
CA ILE A 50 19.24 -9.70 13.65
C ILE A 50 17.95 -10.32 13.10
N LYS A 51 17.64 -11.57 13.48
CA LYS A 51 16.40 -12.24 13.04
C LYS A 51 15.14 -11.46 13.43
N ARG A 52 15.11 -10.86 14.62
CA ARG A 52 13.97 -10.05 15.05
C ARG A 52 13.84 -8.77 14.21
N GLN A 53 14.94 -8.10 13.89
CA GLN A 53 14.89 -6.90 13.06
C GLN A 53 14.50 -7.24 11.61
N ASP A 54 14.97 -8.35 11.05
CA ASP A 54 14.56 -8.80 9.72
C ASP A 54 13.04 -9.01 9.63
N VAL A 55 12.41 -9.63 10.64
CA VAL A 55 10.95 -9.81 10.69
C VAL A 55 10.19 -8.49 10.85
N ILE A 56 10.71 -7.56 11.66
CA ILE A 56 10.09 -6.22 11.80
C ILE A 56 10.18 -5.46 10.47
N TYR A 57 11.31 -5.56 9.79
CA TYR A 57 11.52 -4.93 8.49
C TYR A 57 10.59 -5.49 7.41
N GLU A 58 10.40 -6.81 7.40
CA GLU A 58 9.42 -7.48 6.52
C GLU A 58 7.99 -7.01 6.80
N LEU A 59 7.60 -6.83 8.07
CA LEU A 59 6.29 -6.25 8.41
C LEU A 59 6.12 -4.84 7.83
N ILE A 60 7.12 -3.96 7.99
CA ILE A 60 7.03 -2.59 7.46
C ILE A 60 6.98 -2.60 5.93
N GLN A 61 7.81 -3.43 5.30
CA GLN A 61 7.78 -3.61 3.85
C GLN A 61 6.43 -4.09 3.36
N THR A 62 5.89 -5.16 3.94
CA THR A 62 4.61 -5.72 3.50
C THR A 62 3.47 -4.72 3.68
N GLU A 63 3.51 -3.91 4.73
CA GLU A 63 2.54 -2.82 4.93
C GLU A 63 2.70 -1.70 3.89
N LEU A 64 3.93 -1.29 3.54
CA LEU A 64 4.20 -0.36 2.45
C LEU A 64 3.65 -0.87 1.11
N HIS A 65 3.89 -2.15 0.81
CA HIS A 65 3.36 -2.78 -0.41
C HIS A 65 1.83 -2.85 -0.42
N HIS A 66 1.21 -3.11 0.72
CA HIS A 66 -0.24 -3.11 0.86
C HIS A 66 -0.82 -1.71 0.64
N MET A 67 -0.22 -0.68 1.24
CA MET A 67 -0.60 0.71 1.00
C MET A 67 -0.45 1.13 -0.46
N ARG A 68 0.66 0.77 -1.12
CA ARG A 68 0.83 0.97 -2.57
C ARG A 68 -0.30 0.31 -3.37
N THR A 69 -0.68 -0.91 -3.02
CA THR A 69 -1.78 -1.61 -3.67
C THR A 69 -3.11 -0.86 -3.52
N LEU A 70 -3.42 -0.41 -2.30
CA LEU A 70 -4.65 0.35 -2.03
C LEU A 70 -4.67 1.69 -2.79
N HIS A 71 -3.55 2.40 -2.86
CA HIS A 71 -3.48 3.65 -3.62
C HIS A 71 -3.55 3.45 -5.13
N ILE A 72 -3.04 2.33 -5.67
CA ILE A 72 -3.27 1.99 -7.08
C ILE A 72 -4.77 1.74 -7.31
N MET A 73 -5.44 0.99 -6.44
CA MET A 73 -6.89 0.79 -6.51
C MET A 73 -7.65 2.12 -6.47
N GLU A 74 -7.19 3.08 -5.69
CA GLU A 74 -7.83 4.39 -5.51
C GLU A 74 -7.54 5.37 -6.65
N ARG A 75 -6.26 5.69 -6.86
CA ARG A 75 -5.81 6.80 -7.71
C ARG A 75 -5.73 6.41 -9.19
N VAL A 76 -5.53 5.12 -9.48
CA VAL A 76 -5.50 4.60 -10.86
C VAL A 76 -6.87 4.09 -11.24
N PHE A 77 -7.32 3.01 -10.60
CA PHE A 77 -8.53 2.33 -11.05
C PHE A 77 -9.82 3.06 -10.68
N ARG A 78 -10.05 3.37 -9.39
CA ARG A 78 -11.28 4.04 -8.94
C ARG A 78 -11.42 5.41 -9.59
N GLN A 79 -10.36 6.23 -9.60
CA GLN A 79 -10.39 7.56 -10.20
C GLN A 79 -10.56 7.49 -11.73
N GLY A 80 -9.79 6.66 -12.45
CA GLY A 80 -9.92 6.52 -13.90
C GLY A 80 -11.30 5.99 -14.33
N MET A 81 -11.90 5.08 -13.56
CA MET A 81 -13.28 4.64 -13.80
C MET A 81 -14.31 5.76 -13.65
N LEU A 82 -14.09 6.70 -12.73
CA LEU A 82 -14.98 7.84 -12.52
C LEU A 82 -14.76 8.95 -13.56
N ASP A 83 -13.50 9.31 -13.81
CA ASP A 83 -13.17 10.50 -14.59
C ASP A 83 -13.08 10.21 -16.10
N GLU A 84 -12.46 9.10 -16.49
CA GLU A 84 -12.28 8.77 -17.92
C GLU A 84 -13.43 7.95 -18.47
N LEU A 85 -13.86 6.93 -17.73
CA LEU A 85 -14.95 6.05 -18.14
C LEU A 85 -16.32 6.61 -17.79
N GLN A 86 -16.40 7.62 -16.92
CA GLN A 86 -17.65 8.25 -16.47
C GLN A 86 -18.63 7.20 -15.93
N MET A 87 -18.10 6.19 -15.24
CA MET A 87 -18.90 5.12 -14.65
C MET A 87 -19.70 5.63 -13.46
N ASP A 88 -20.84 5.02 -13.20
CA ASP A 88 -21.66 5.41 -12.07
C ASP A 88 -20.98 5.05 -10.73
N LEU A 89 -21.15 5.95 -9.75
CA LEU A 89 -20.58 5.81 -8.41
C LEU A 89 -20.95 4.48 -7.74
N CYS A 90 -22.15 3.95 -7.99
CA CYS A 90 -22.61 2.70 -7.39
C CYS A 90 -21.82 1.50 -7.92
N THR A 91 -21.56 1.43 -9.23
CA THR A 91 -20.76 0.40 -9.88
C THR A 91 -19.31 0.44 -9.41
N VAL A 92 -18.72 1.64 -9.34
CA VAL A 92 -17.35 1.82 -8.82
C VAL A 92 -17.25 1.40 -7.35
N HIS A 93 -18.21 1.82 -6.51
CA HIS A 93 -18.26 1.42 -5.11
C HIS A 93 -18.49 -0.09 -4.90
N ALA A 94 -19.27 -0.72 -5.79
CA ALA A 94 -19.46 -2.17 -5.76
C ALA A 94 -18.18 -2.95 -6.10
N MET A 95 -17.27 -2.35 -6.87
CA MET A 95 -15.97 -2.92 -7.22
C MET A 95 -14.93 -2.73 -6.11
N PHE A 96 -14.95 -1.58 -5.45
CA PHE A 96 -14.00 -1.20 -4.38
C PHE A 96 -14.72 -0.88 -3.06
N PRO A 97 -15.40 -1.86 -2.44
CA PRO A 97 -16.09 -1.62 -1.17
C PRO A 97 -15.09 -1.19 -0.10
N CYS A 98 -15.46 -0.24 0.76
CA CYS A 98 -14.64 0.15 1.92
C CYS A 98 -13.19 0.61 1.64
N LEU A 99 -12.81 0.93 0.40
CA LEU A 99 -11.43 1.28 0.05
C LEU A 99 -10.88 2.44 0.88
N ASP A 100 -11.65 3.52 1.02
CA ASP A 100 -11.24 4.70 1.81
C ASP A 100 -10.97 4.35 3.28
N GLN A 101 -11.76 3.42 3.83
CA GLN A 101 -11.61 2.97 5.21
C GLN A 101 -10.38 2.07 5.36
N LEU A 102 -10.09 1.19 4.38
CA LEU A 102 -8.87 0.39 4.34
C LEU A 102 -7.64 1.31 4.30
N ILE A 103 -7.62 2.28 3.38
CA ILE A 103 -6.54 3.27 3.26
C ILE A 103 -6.34 3.99 4.59
N ARG A 104 -7.40 4.46 5.23
CA ARG A 104 -7.31 5.16 6.51
C ARG A 104 -6.67 4.30 7.62
N ILE A 105 -7.11 3.05 7.75
CA ILE A 105 -6.61 2.11 8.77
C ILE A 105 -5.11 1.82 8.55
N HIS A 106 -4.74 1.49 7.31
CA HIS A 106 -3.37 1.11 6.97
C HIS A 106 -2.41 2.31 6.92
N SER A 107 -2.88 3.49 6.49
CA SER A 107 -2.10 4.74 6.57
C SER A 107 -1.73 5.06 8.02
N HIS A 108 -2.68 4.91 8.95
CA HIS A 108 -2.43 5.15 10.36
C HIS A 108 -1.41 4.14 10.93
N PHE A 109 -1.59 2.85 10.65
CA PHE A 109 -0.68 1.81 11.12
C PHE A 109 0.74 2.01 10.57
N LEU A 110 0.87 2.23 9.26
CA LEU A 110 2.14 2.50 8.62
C LEU A 110 2.82 3.76 9.20
N ALA A 111 2.08 4.84 9.43
CA ALA A 111 2.63 6.04 10.03
C ALA A 111 3.26 5.78 11.42
N GLN A 112 2.63 4.95 12.26
CA GLN A 112 3.20 4.56 13.55
C GLN A 112 4.47 3.71 13.39
N LEU A 113 4.50 2.79 12.44
CA LEU A 113 5.68 1.98 12.13
C LEU A 113 6.86 2.84 11.66
N LEU A 114 6.62 3.78 10.74
CA LEU A 114 7.63 4.68 10.22
C LEU A 114 8.13 5.66 11.30
N LEU A 115 7.23 6.15 12.16
CA LEU A 115 7.62 6.96 13.31
C LEU A 115 8.54 6.18 14.26
N ARG A 116 8.21 4.91 14.56
CA ARG A 116 9.05 4.04 15.39
C ARG A 116 10.41 3.79 14.76
N HIS A 117 10.46 3.56 13.45
CA HIS A 117 11.70 3.44 12.69
C HIS A 117 12.56 4.70 12.85
N ASN A 118 12.00 5.89 12.58
CA ASN A 118 12.71 7.15 12.64
C ASN A 118 13.24 7.46 14.06
N CYS A 119 12.46 7.16 15.09
CA CYS A 119 12.90 7.30 16.49
C CYS A 119 13.98 6.27 16.90
N SER A 120 14.19 5.21 16.12
CA SER A 120 15.16 4.14 16.42
C SER A 120 16.49 4.30 15.69
N LEU A 121 16.64 5.33 14.85
CA LEU A 121 17.88 5.64 14.14
C LEU A 121 19.01 5.95 15.11
N GLN A 122 20.20 5.43 14.80
CA GLN A 122 21.41 5.74 15.54
C GLN A 122 21.81 7.21 15.30
N PRO A 123 22.24 7.95 16.35
CA PRO A 123 22.71 9.32 16.18
C PRO A 123 23.81 9.41 15.11
N GLY A 124 23.58 10.27 14.10
CA GLY A 124 24.52 10.48 13.00
C GLY A 124 24.50 9.40 11.91
N SER A 125 23.57 8.44 11.95
CA SER A 125 23.35 7.47 10.87
C SER A 125 22.01 7.68 10.18
N TYR A 126 22.00 7.56 8.86
CA TYR A 126 20.79 7.56 8.05
C TYR A 126 20.25 6.15 7.77
N ARG A 127 20.98 5.09 8.18
CA ARG A 127 20.66 3.71 7.81
C ARG A 127 20.65 2.74 8.99
N ASN A 128 21.46 3.00 10.02
CA ASN A 128 21.58 2.10 11.16
C ASN A 128 20.52 2.41 12.20
N TYR A 129 19.72 1.42 12.56
CA TYR A 129 18.69 1.52 13.60
C TYR A 129 18.45 0.16 14.23
N THR A 130 17.90 0.13 15.44
CA THR A 130 17.37 -1.10 16.05
C THR A 130 16.07 -0.79 16.76
N ILE A 131 14.96 -1.35 16.27
CA ILE A 131 13.65 -1.16 16.89
C ILE A 131 13.56 -2.08 18.11
N HIS A 132 13.65 -1.55 19.33
CA HIS A 132 13.62 -2.36 20.56
C HIS A 132 12.21 -2.76 20.99
N GLN A 133 11.22 -1.92 20.71
CA GLN A 133 9.83 -2.14 21.10
C GLN A 133 8.93 -1.92 19.88
N LEU A 134 7.97 -2.83 19.68
CA LEU A 134 6.94 -2.74 18.64
C LEU A 134 5.56 -3.19 19.15
N GLY A 135 5.54 -3.96 20.25
CA GLY A 135 4.31 -4.58 20.75
C GLY A 135 3.24 -3.59 21.19
N ASP A 136 3.61 -2.38 21.57
CA ASP A 136 2.68 -1.29 21.86
C ASP A 136 1.92 -0.83 20.61
N ILE A 137 2.60 -0.65 19.49
CA ILE A 137 1.96 -0.28 18.20
C ILE A 137 1.04 -1.41 17.73
N LEU A 138 1.50 -2.66 17.83
CA LEU A 138 0.68 -3.82 17.46
C LEU A 138 -0.55 -3.95 18.37
N LEU A 139 -0.38 -3.71 19.68
CA LEU A 139 -1.48 -3.76 20.62
C LEU A 139 -2.51 -2.67 20.31
N GLU A 140 -2.06 -1.43 20.05
CA GLU A 140 -2.95 -0.33 19.66
C GLU A 140 -3.73 -0.65 18.38
N GLN A 141 -3.05 -1.13 17.34
CA GLN A 141 -3.66 -1.45 16.05
C GLN A 141 -4.69 -2.58 16.14
N PHE A 142 -4.39 -3.62 16.91
CA PHE A 142 -5.16 -4.86 16.94
C PHE A 142 -5.96 -5.05 18.24
N SER A 143 -6.25 -3.97 18.97
CA SER A 143 -7.17 -3.99 20.12
C SER A 143 -8.16 -2.83 20.11
N GLY A 144 -9.15 -2.89 21.01
CA GLY A 144 -10.16 -1.85 21.20
C GLY A 144 -10.86 -1.46 19.90
N GLN A 145 -11.03 -0.14 19.71
CA GLN A 145 -11.75 0.41 18.56
C GLN A 145 -11.05 0.12 17.22
N CYS A 146 -9.71 0.11 17.18
CA CYS A 146 -8.97 -0.17 15.95
C CYS A 146 -9.22 -1.60 15.44
N ALA A 147 -9.24 -2.58 16.35
CA ALA A 147 -9.59 -3.95 16.00
C ALA A 147 -11.03 -4.10 15.49
N ASP A 148 -11.98 -3.40 16.12
CA ASP A 148 -13.39 -3.43 15.74
C ASP A 148 -13.61 -2.79 14.36
N ASP A 149 -12.96 -1.66 14.10
CA ASP A 149 -12.96 -0.98 12.80
C ASP A 149 -12.35 -1.88 11.72
N MET A 150 -11.20 -2.50 11.99
CA MET A 150 -10.55 -3.43 11.06
C MET A 150 -11.44 -4.62 10.75
N ARG A 151 -12.02 -5.25 11.79
CA ARG A 151 -12.93 -6.41 11.62
C ARG A 151 -14.15 -6.04 10.78
N LYS A 152 -14.79 -4.89 11.07
CA LYS A 152 -15.96 -4.43 10.30
C LYS A 152 -15.61 -4.15 8.84
N THR A 153 -14.50 -3.45 8.61
CA THR A 153 -14.03 -3.07 7.28
C THR A 153 -13.71 -4.29 6.42
N TYR A 154 -12.92 -5.22 6.98
CA TYR A 154 -12.55 -6.44 6.27
C TYR A 154 -13.72 -7.42 6.11
N ALA A 155 -14.65 -7.50 7.07
CA ALA A 155 -15.86 -8.31 6.89
C ALA A 155 -16.68 -7.85 5.68
N GLU A 156 -16.84 -6.53 5.52
CA GLU A 156 -17.57 -5.96 4.39
C GLU A 156 -16.80 -6.14 3.07
N PHE A 157 -15.51 -5.81 3.05
CA PHE A 157 -14.64 -5.98 1.88
C PHE A 157 -14.62 -7.43 1.38
N CYS A 158 -14.31 -8.38 2.28
CA CYS A 158 -14.17 -9.78 1.94
C CYS A 158 -15.50 -10.44 1.56
N SER A 159 -16.61 -10.09 2.22
CA SER A 159 -17.93 -10.64 1.87
C SER A 159 -18.40 -10.24 0.46
N ARG A 160 -17.90 -9.12 -0.06
CA ARG A 160 -18.21 -8.62 -1.40
C ARG A 160 -17.23 -9.06 -2.48
N HIS A 161 -16.09 -9.65 -2.11
CA HIS A 161 -15.01 -10.01 -3.05
C HIS A 161 -15.51 -10.79 -4.28
N MET A 162 -16.32 -11.84 -4.09
CA MET A 162 -16.87 -12.63 -5.21
C MET A 162 -17.77 -11.82 -6.15
N LYS A 163 -18.55 -10.88 -5.60
CA LYS A 163 -19.43 -10.01 -6.40
C LYS A 163 -18.63 -8.98 -7.18
N ALA A 164 -17.65 -8.33 -6.54
CA ALA A 164 -16.74 -7.39 -7.19
C ALA A 164 -15.95 -8.05 -8.33
N ALA A 165 -15.40 -9.25 -8.09
CA ALA A 165 -14.66 -10.01 -9.10
C ALA A 165 -15.55 -10.43 -10.28
N LYS A 166 -16.82 -10.79 -10.02
CA LYS A 166 -17.78 -11.09 -11.08
C LYS A 166 -18.12 -9.85 -11.91
N LEU A 167 -18.38 -8.72 -11.25
CA LEU A 167 -18.67 -7.44 -11.90
C LEU A 167 -17.51 -7.00 -12.81
N TYR A 168 -16.27 -7.08 -12.32
CA TYR A 168 -15.07 -6.82 -13.10
C TYR A 168 -15.03 -7.66 -14.39
N LYS A 169 -15.26 -8.98 -14.28
CA LYS A 169 -15.27 -9.88 -15.45
C LYS A 169 -16.39 -9.56 -16.43
N GLU A 170 -17.57 -9.19 -15.93
CA GLU A 170 -18.71 -8.80 -16.77
C GLU A 170 -18.44 -7.52 -17.54
N LEU A 171 -17.86 -6.51 -16.89
CA LEU A 171 -17.45 -5.26 -17.53
C LEU A 171 -16.36 -5.50 -18.56
N LEU A 172 -15.32 -6.28 -18.22
CA LEU A 172 -14.24 -6.62 -19.15
C LEU A 172 -14.73 -7.36 -20.40
N ALA A 173 -15.80 -8.16 -20.28
CA ALA A 173 -16.37 -8.91 -21.40
C ALA A 173 -17.32 -8.08 -22.28
N ARG A 174 -17.98 -7.06 -21.72
CA ARG A 174 -19.09 -6.34 -22.38
C ARG A 174 -18.76 -4.91 -22.77
N ASP A 175 -17.90 -4.25 -22.02
CA ASP A 175 -17.56 -2.84 -22.21
C ASP A 175 -16.17 -2.70 -22.85
N LYS A 176 -16.15 -2.30 -24.12
CA LYS A 176 -14.93 -2.07 -24.88
C LYS A 176 -14.08 -0.92 -24.33
N LYS A 177 -14.71 0.12 -23.75
CA LYS A 177 -13.97 1.24 -23.15
C LYS A 177 -13.28 0.78 -21.87
N PHE A 178 -13.99 0.04 -21.02
CA PHE A 178 -13.39 -0.59 -19.85
C PHE A 178 -12.26 -1.55 -20.23
N GLN A 179 -12.46 -2.36 -21.28
CA GLN A 179 -11.40 -3.24 -21.78
C GLN A 179 -10.15 -2.50 -22.26
N CYS A 180 -10.33 -1.36 -22.95
CA CYS A 180 -9.21 -0.52 -23.37
C CYS A 180 -8.51 0.14 -22.18
N PHE A 181 -9.26 0.59 -21.16
CA PHE A 181 -8.71 1.22 -19.96
C PHE A 181 -7.86 0.26 -19.11
N ILE A 182 -8.22 -1.02 -19.06
CA ILE A 182 -7.49 -2.04 -18.27
C ILE A 182 -6.23 -2.57 -19.00
N ARG A 183 -6.12 -2.36 -20.32
CA ARG A 183 -5.02 -2.86 -21.14
C ARG A 183 -3.79 -1.98 -21.04
#